data_AF-A0A1V8TQW2-F1
#
_entry.id   AF-A0A1V8TQW2-F1
#
_cell.length_a   1.000
_cell.length_b   1.000
_cell.length_c   1.000
_cell.angle_alpha   90.00
_cell.angle_beta   90.00
_cell.angle_gamma   90.00
#
_symmetry.space_group_name_H-M   'P 1'
#
loop_
_entity.id
_entity.type
_entity.pdbx_description
1 polymer ?
#
loop_
_entity_poly.entity_id
_entity_poly.type
_entity_poly.pdbx_seq_one_letter_code
_entity_poly.pdbx_strand_id
1 'polypeptide(L)'
;MGRILLSQSQVSVLLTTVIISLVTFALFLSGYTLQQHTIANLRTSLRPLHPTAHSPTQQPIISDNTPDWTRLAHLQHPRTHFEVCSSIQVFADLHRLRSPARRILVFPRSWAREGKGGDFELEISRRVMRRGARRFGVELRPVEDEDDGGWMGDLERVMILRSPGIVVDAARLDEALAYGDLKNGTATISEGAGVVADDLTLVSRSAASENASLPLHNLLVRSIGGLHEISKGSFNDTAWLEDTAYIRFSDPLLPGPEYDAPWSMKFAARPRNKDADWTWTKLYGDFAQRRLEVCGLELEEWRE
;
A
#
# COMPACT_ATOMS: atom_id res chain seq x y z
N MET A 1 56.20 52.95 -1.65
CA MET A 1 55.33 52.16 -2.58
C MET A 1 56.06 50.87 -2.92
N GLY A 2 55.85 49.80 -2.14
CA GLY A 2 56.54 48.52 -2.36
C GLY A 2 55.94 47.80 -3.56
N ARG A 3 56.73 47.61 -4.63
CA ARG A 3 56.36 46.76 -5.77
C ARG A 3 56.59 45.31 -5.36
N ILE A 4 55.52 44.57 -5.18
CA ILE A 4 55.58 43.12 -4.93
C ILE A 4 55.86 42.46 -6.29
N LEU A 5 57.09 41.97 -6.47
CA LEU A 5 57.49 41.19 -7.65
C LEU A 5 57.12 39.73 -7.39
N LEU A 6 55.95 39.31 -7.88
CA LEU A 6 55.49 37.91 -7.80
C LEU A 6 56.29 37.05 -8.78
N SER A 7 56.75 35.87 -8.34
CA SER A 7 57.42 34.91 -9.22
C SER A 7 56.42 34.27 -10.19
N GLN A 8 56.90 33.80 -11.34
CA GLN A 8 56.08 33.12 -12.36
C GLN A 8 55.27 31.94 -11.78
N SER A 9 55.84 31.21 -10.82
CA SER A 9 55.16 30.10 -10.13
C SER A 9 54.06 30.57 -9.18
N GLN A 10 54.24 31.71 -8.50
CA GLN A 10 53.20 32.31 -7.65
C GLN A 10 51.99 32.78 -8.47
N VAL A 11 52.21 33.34 -9.66
CA VAL A 11 51.13 33.76 -10.55
C VAL A 11 50.33 32.54 -11.05
N SER A 12 50.99 31.44 -11.39
CA SER A 12 50.33 30.21 -11.84
C SER A 12 49.45 29.59 -10.73
N VAL A 13 49.97 29.49 -9.50
CA VAL A 13 49.21 28.95 -8.36
C VAL A 13 48.01 29.83 -8.00
N LEU A 14 48.18 31.15 -8.04
CA LEU A 14 47.07 32.08 -7.80
C LEU A 14 45.97 31.93 -8.87
N LEU A 15 46.37 31.81 -10.14
CA LEU A 15 45.43 31.64 -11.25
C LEU A 15 44.62 30.33 -11.12
N THR A 16 45.29 29.20 -10.84
CA THR A 16 44.60 27.90 -10.73
C THR A 16 43.68 27.85 -9.52
N THR A 17 44.10 28.44 -8.38
CA THR A 17 43.26 28.53 -7.17
C THR A 17 42.00 29.36 -7.43
N VAL A 18 42.13 30.49 -8.14
CA VAL A 18 40.99 31.33 -8.54
C VAL A 18 40.04 30.57 -9.48
N ILE A 19 40.56 29.83 -10.45
CA ILE A 19 39.72 29.05 -11.37
C ILE A 19 38.96 27.94 -10.62
N ILE A 20 39.64 27.17 -9.78
CA ILE A 20 39.02 26.07 -9.02
C ILE A 20 37.94 26.61 -8.08
N SER A 21 38.22 27.71 -7.37
CA SER A 21 37.23 28.34 -6.48
C SER A 21 36.00 28.84 -7.24
N LEU A 22 36.17 29.49 -8.41
CA LEU A 22 35.06 29.95 -9.24
C LEU A 22 34.19 28.80 -9.75
N VAL A 23 34.81 27.71 -10.24
CA VAL A 23 34.09 26.53 -10.72
C VAL A 23 33.34 25.85 -9.59
N THR A 24 33.98 25.67 -8.43
CA THR A 24 33.35 25.07 -7.25
C THR A 24 32.17 25.91 -6.76
N PHE A 25 32.32 27.23 -6.73
CA PHE A 25 31.26 28.15 -6.34
C PHE A 25 30.08 28.12 -7.31
N ALA A 26 30.33 28.04 -8.62
CA ALA A 26 29.28 27.91 -9.63
C ALA A 26 28.50 26.59 -9.51
N LEU A 27 29.19 25.48 -9.27
CA LEU A 27 28.54 24.18 -9.03
C LEU A 27 27.68 24.21 -7.75
N PHE A 28 28.18 24.86 -6.69
CA PHE A 28 27.44 25.03 -5.45
C PHE A 28 26.18 25.88 -5.63
N LEU A 29 26.26 27.02 -6.33
CA LEU A 29 25.11 27.87 -6.66
C LEU A 29 24.07 27.15 -7.53
N SER A 30 24.53 26.36 -8.49
CA SER A 30 23.64 25.52 -9.33
C SER A 30 22.87 24.51 -8.47
N GLY A 31 23.55 23.77 -7.59
CA GLY A 31 22.89 22.86 -6.65
C GLY A 31 21.94 23.57 -5.67
N TYR A 32 22.36 24.72 -5.15
CA TYR A 32 21.57 25.51 -4.20
C TYR A 32 20.26 26.00 -4.81
N THR A 33 20.31 26.55 -6.03
CA THR A 33 19.09 27.03 -6.73
C THR A 33 18.11 25.90 -7.00
N LEU A 34 18.57 24.72 -7.45
CA LEU A 34 17.72 23.54 -7.63
C LEU A 34 17.05 23.09 -6.32
N GLN A 35 17.78 23.13 -5.20
CA GLN A 35 17.23 22.77 -3.89
C GLN A 35 16.17 23.77 -3.41
N GLN A 36 16.37 25.08 -3.64
CA GLN A 36 15.39 26.10 -3.23
C GLN A 36 14.07 25.98 -4.00
N HIS A 37 14.10 25.64 -5.30
CA HIS A 37 12.87 25.40 -6.08
C HIS A 37 12.06 24.21 -5.55
N THR A 38 12.75 23.14 -5.14
CA THR A 38 12.10 21.95 -4.55
C THR A 38 11.44 22.28 -3.21
N ILE A 39 12.15 22.99 -2.31
CA ILE A 39 11.61 23.33 -0.98
C ILE A 39 10.46 24.33 -1.09
N ALA A 40 10.52 25.29 -2.02
CA ALA A 40 9.44 26.25 -2.24
C ALA A 40 8.14 25.55 -2.69
N ASN A 41 8.22 24.60 -3.63
CA ASN A 41 7.08 23.82 -4.11
C ASN A 41 6.52 22.85 -3.05
N LEU A 42 7.38 22.33 -2.17
CA LEU A 42 6.94 21.49 -1.06
C LEU A 42 6.24 22.31 0.04
N ARG A 43 6.72 23.53 0.33
CA ARG A 43 6.08 24.43 1.32
C ARG A 43 4.72 24.95 0.89
N THR A 44 4.46 25.12 -0.40
CA THR A 44 3.10 25.46 -0.88
C THR A 44 2.15 24.28 -0.73
N SER A 45 2.65 23.05 -0.90
CA SER A 45 1.87 21.81 -0.80
C SER A 45 1.64 21.32 0.63
N LEU A 46 2.53 21.70 1.58
CA LEU A 46 2.50 21.26 2.98
C LEU A 46 2.10 22.36 3.96
N ARG A 47 1.40 23.43 3.52
CA ARG A 47 0.86 24.40 4.48
C ARG A 47 -0.10 23.67 5.42
N PRO A 48 0.15 23.63 6.74
CA PRO A 48 -0.81 23.08 7.68
C PRO A 48 -2.07 23.95 7.63
N LEU A 49 -3.24 23.33 7.44
CA LEU A 49 -4.50 24.02 7.67
C LEU A 49 -4.51 24.49 9.12
N HIS A 50 -4.53 25.82 9.29
CA HIS A 50 -4.86 26.42 10.57
C HIS A 50 -6.29 25.97 10.92
N PRO A 51 -6.56 25.40 12.10
CA PRO A 51 -7.90 25.00 12.48
C PRO A 51 -8.77 26.25 12.56
N THR A 52 -9.66 26.39 11.58
CA THR A 52 -10.68 27.43 11.62
C THR A 52 -11.67 27.00 12.69
N ALA A 53 -11.75 27.76 13.78
CA ALA A 53 -12.75 27.56 14.82
C ALA A 53 -14.13 27.82 14.23
N HIS A 54 -14.87 26.75 13.91
CA HIS A 54 -16.26 26.84 13.48
C HIS A 54 -17.16 26.99 14.71
N SER A 55 -17.74 28.19 14.85
CA SER A 55 -18.87 28.48 15.73
C SER A 55 -20.12 27.75 15.24
N PRO A 56 -20.98 27.19 16.12
CA PRO A 56 -22.13 26.42 15.69
C PRO A 56 -23.27 27.38 15.33
N THR A 57 -23.61 27.47 14.05
CA THR A 57 -24.89 28.02 13.62
C THR A 57 -25.45 27.15 12.50
N GLN A 58 -26.33 26.26 12.96
CA GLN A 58 -27.45 25.57 12.31
C GLN A 58 -27.68 25.70 10.79
N GLN A 59 -27.96 24.53 10.19
CA GLN A 59 -28.74 24.17 8.98
C GLN A 59 -27.93 23.43 7.90
N PRO A 60 -28.51 22.57 7.02
CA PRO A 60 -29.90 22.08 6.93
C PRO A 60 -30.02 20.53 6.93
N ILE A 61 -31.24 20.01 7.01
CA ILE A 61 -31.57 18.59 6.78
C ILE A 61 -31.40 18.30 5.28
N ILE A 62 -30.25 17.76 4.89
CA ILE A 62 -30.04 17.09 3.61
C ILE A 62 -30.43 15.62 3.85
N SER A 63 -31.23 15.02 2.96
CA SER A 63 -31.44 13.56 2.99
C SER A 63 -30.09 12.90 2.73
N ASP A 64 -29.45 12.46 3.81
CA ASP A 64 -28.03 12.13 3.85
C ASP A 64 -27.82 10.72 3.28
N ASN A 65 -27.65 10.62 1.96
CA ASN A 65 -27.17 9.39 1.31
C ASN A 65 -25.65 9.20 1.48
N THR A 66 -25.00 9.92 2.40
CA THR A 66 -23.58 9.69 2.70
C THR A 66 -23.44 8.48 3.63
N PRO A 67 -22.53 7.55 3.32
CA PRO A 67 -22.33 6.36 4.13
C PRO A 67 -21.67 6.74 5.46
N ASP A 68 -22.16 6.15 6.55
CA ASP A 68 -21.57 6.34 7.88
C ASP A 68 -20.25 5.56 8.00
N TRP A 69 -19.16 6.15 7.53
CA TRP A 69 -17.81 5.57 7.52
C TRP A 69 -17.31 5.09 8.89
N THR A 70 -17.93 5.52 10.00
CA THR A 70 -17.59 5.00 11.33
C THR A 70 -17.99 3.53 11.51
N ARG A 71 -18.91 3.03 10.68
CA ARG A 71 -19.44 1.66 10.71
C ARG A 71 -18.98 0.80 9.53
N LEU A 72 -18.12 1.31 8.66
CA LEU A 72 -17.49 0.54 7.57
C LEU A 72 -15.99 0.36 7.83
N ALA A 73 -15.47 -0.83 7.50
CA ALA A 73 -14.06 -1.13 7.69
C ALA A 73 -13.45 -2.03 6.61
N HIS A 74 -12.18 -1.78 6.31
CA HIS A 74 -11.29 -2.77 5.71
C HIS A 74 -10.74 -3.66 6.83
N LEU A 75 -10.92 -4.97 6.69
CA LEU A 75 -10.54 -5.95 7.69
C LEU A 75 -9.48 -6.92 7.14
N GLN A 76 -8.50 -7.24 7.97
CA GLN A 76 -7.51 -8.27 7.71
C GLN A 76 -7.44 -9.20 8.93
N HIS A 77 -7.36 -10.50 8.67
CA HIS A 77 -7.29 -11.53 9.70
C HIS A 77 -6.13 -12.48 9.42
N PRO A 78 -4.87 -12.06 9.68
CA PRO A 78 -3.71 -12.91 9.46
C PRO A 78 -3.81 -14.16 10.36
N ARG A 79 -3.64 -15.33 9.74
CA ARG A 79 -3.67 -16.65 10.40
C ARG A 79 -2.30 -17.06 10.90
N THR A 80 -1.25 -16.52 10.30
CA THR A 80 0.16 -16.82 10.61
C THR A 80 0.97 -15.54 10.84
N HIS A 81 2.11 -15.66 11.53
CA HIS A 81 3.02 -14.52 11.77
C HIS A 81 3.52 -13.88 10.46
N PHE A 82 3.72 -14.68 9.42
CA PHE A 82 4.19 -14.24 8.11
C PHE A 82 3.17 -13.33 7.39
N GLU A 83 1.87 -13.58 7.57
CA GLU A 83 0.80 -12.78 6.94
C GLU A 83 0.62 -11.38 7.56
N VAL A 84 1.17 -11.14 8.75
CA VAL A 84 0.99 -9.87 9.49
C VAL A 84 1.52 -8.70 8.67
N CYS A 85 2.71 -8.84 8.08
CA CYS A 85 3.28 -7.75 7.31
C CYS A 85 2.44 -7.46 6.06
N SER A 86 2.09 -8.50 5.30
CA SER A 86 1.26 -8.37 4.09
C SER A 86 -0.10 -7.73 4.40
N SER A 87 -0.70 -8.06 5.54
CA SER A 87 -1.93 -7.42 6.03
C SER A 87 -1.75 -5.93 6.35
N ILE A 88 -0.65 -5.58 7.03
CA ILE A 88 -0.35 -4.17 7.37
C ILE A 88 0.00 -3.34 6.12
N GLN A 89 0.60 -3.93 5.08
CA GLN A 89 0.85 -3.24 3.81
C GLN A 89 -0.45 -2.78 3.14
N VAL A 90 -1.47 -3.62 3.11
CA VAL A 90 -2.81 -3.24 2.59
C VAL A 90 -3.34 -2.02 3.33
N PHE A 91 -3.23 -1.99 4.66
CA PHE A 91 -3.64 -0.82 5.45
C PHE A 91 -2.78 0.42 5.24
N ALA A 92 -1.48 0.25 5.03
CA ALA A 92 -0.58 1.34 4.70
C ALA A 92 -0.96 1.97 3.35
N ASP A 93 -1.33 1.16 2.36
CA ASP A 93 -1.81 1.66 1.07
C ASP A 93 -3.15 2.39 1.20
N LEU A 94 -4.12 1.82 1.91
CA LEU A 94 -5.40 2.48 2.18
C LEU A 94 -5.22 3.81 2.92
N HIS A 95 -4.29 3.87 3.87
CA HIS A 95 -3.93 5.11 4.56
C HIS A 95 -3.30 6.14 3.61
N ARG A 96 -2.33 5.71 2.79
CA ARG A 96 -1.67 6.55 1.78
C ARG A 96 -2.66 7.12 0.77
N LEU A 97 -3.63 6.30 0.36
CA LEU A 97 -4.70 6.64 -0.59
C LEU A 97 -5.91 7.32 0.06
N ARG A 98 -5.84 7.64 1.36
CA ARG A 98 -6.85 8.41 2.10
C ARG A 98 -8.24 7.75 2.17
N SER A 99 -8.31 6.42 2.23
CA SER A 99 -9.57 5.72 2.51
C SER A 99 -10.17 6.21 3.83
N PRO A 100 -11.45 6.65 3.85
CA PRO A 100 -12.14 7.12 5.04
C PRO A 100 -12.60 5.95 5.93
N ALA A 101 -12.70 4.73 5.39
CA ALA A 101 -13.09 3.55 6.13
C ALA A 101 -12.07 3.19 7.22
N ARG A 102 -12.56 2.56 8.28
CA ARG A 102 -11.71 2.08 9.38
C ARG A 102 -10.81 0.96 8.89
N ARG A 103 -9.65 0.80 9.52
CA ARG A 103 -8.67 -0.25 9.22
C ARG A 103 -8.53 -1.14 10.43
N ILE A 104 -8.95 -2.39 10.34
CA ILE A 104 -9.08 -3.28 11.50
C ILE A 104 -8.28 -4.55 11.27
N LEU A 105 -7.28 -4.80 12.12
CA LEU A 105 -6.54 -6.04 12.15
C LEU A 105 -7.09 -6.93 13.28
N VAL A 106 -7.65 -8.07 12.90
CA VAL A 106 -8.12 -9.09 13.85
C VAL A 106 -7.05 -10.16 14.00
N PHE A 107 -6.64 -10.48 15.22
CA PHE A 107 -5.53 -11.41 15.46
C PHE A 107 -5.75 -12.24 16.74
N PRO A 108 -5.15 -13.43 16.86
CA PRO A 108 -5.30 -14.26 18.06
C PRO A 108 -4.84 -13.55 19.34
N ARG A 109 -5.64 -13.60 20.41
CA ARG A 109 -5.33 -12.96 21.70
C ARG A 109 -4.02 -13.47 22.30
N SER A 110 -3.66 -14.72 22.02
CA SER A 110 -2.39 -15.33 22.42
C SER A 110 -1.17 -14.52 21.97
N TRP A 111 -1.26 -13.86 20.80
CA TRP A 111 -0.19 -13.02 20.25
C TRP A 111 -0.01 -11.71 21.01
N ALA A 112 -1.04 -11.23 21.74
CA ALA A 112 -0.94 -10.00 22.53
C ALA A 112 -0.12 -10.16 23.82
N ARG A 113 0.02 -11.40 24.32
CA ARG A 113 0.69 -11.67 25.61
C ARG A 113 2.19 -11.45 25.47
N GLU A 114 2.78 -10.65 26.36
CA GLU A 114 4.24 -10.50 26.47
C GLU A 114 4.80 -11.60 27.39
N GLY A 115 5.86 -12.27 26.94
CA GLY A 115 6.51 -13.33 27.72
C GLY A 115 8.04 -13.28 27.56
N LYS A 116 8.76 -13.58 28.65
CA LYS A 116 10.23 -13.72 28.60
C LYS A 116 10.60 -15.02 27.88
N GLY A 117 11.41 -14.93 26.82
CA GLY A 117 11.79 -16.08 25.99
C GLY A 117 10.72 -16.52 24.97
N GLY A 118 9.86 -15.58 24.53
CA GLY A 118 8.85 -15.86 23.50
C GLY A 118 9.44 -16.07 22.11
N ASP A 119 8.61 -16.65 21.22
CA ASP A 119 8.92 -16.83 19.80
C ASP A 119 9.32 -15.51 19.12
N PHE A 120 10.45 -15.53 18.43
CA PHE A 120 11.05 -14.39 17.75
C PHE A 120 10.13 -13.83 16.66
N GLU A 121 9.48 -14.68 15.88
CA GLU A 121 8.57 -14.28 14.80
C GLU A 121 7.35 -13.53 15.33
N LEU A 122 6.89 -13.95 16.50
CA LEU A 122 5.79 -13.30 17.18
C LEU A 122 6.22 -11.94 17.79
N GLU A 123 7.48 -11.76 18.19
CA GLU A 123 8.00 -10.44 18.55
C GLU A 123 8.02 -9.48 17.35
N ILE A 124 8.48 -9.96 16.19
CA ILE A 124 8.44 -9.20 14.92
C ILE A 124 6.99 -8.81 14.61
N SER A 125 6.07 -9.77 14.66
CA SER A 125 4.64 -9.54 14.42
C SER A 125 4.09 -8.43 15.31
N ARG A 126 4.35 -8.49 16.63
CA ARG A 126 3.92 -7.43 17.57
C ARG A 126 4.49 -6.07 17.21
N ARG A 127 5.76 -6.00 16.81
CA ARG A 127 6.43 -4.75 16.40
C ARG A 127 5.77 -4.17 15.15
N VAL A 128 5.49 -5.00 14.15
CA VAL A 128 4.82 -4.60 12.91
C VAL A 128 3.39 -4.13 13.19
N MET A 129 2.61 -4.87 13.99
CA MET A 129 1.25 -4.47 14.40
C MET A 129 1.24 -3.11 15.13
N ARG A 130 2.14 -2.93 16.11
CA ARG A 130 2.28 -1.65 16.85
C ARG A 130 2.64 -0.49 15.93
N ARG A 131 3.50 -0.74 14.93
CA ARG A 131 3.81 0.27 13.91
C ARG A 131 2.58 0.59 13.07
N GLY A 132 1.84 -0.42 12.63
CA GLY A 132 0.61 -0.26 11.85
C GLY A 132 -0.43 0.60 12.58
N ALA A 133 -0.67 0.31 13.86
CA ALA A 133 -1.57 1.10 14.70
C ALA A 133 -1.13 2.57 14.80
N ARG A 134 0.17 2.81 15.05
CA ARG A 134 0.71 4.17 15.25
C ARG A 134 0.80 4.99 13.95
N ARG A 135 1.17 4.37 12.83
CA ARG A 135 1.44 5.08 11.57
C ARG A 135 0.25 5.14 10.64
N PHE A 136 -0.57 4.10 10.59
CA PHE A 136 -1.65 3.98 9.61
C PHE A 136 -3.04 3.98 10.24
N GLY A 137 -3.12 4.12 11.58
CA GLY A 137 -4.38 4.14 12.31
C GLY A 137 -5.11 2.80 12.28
N VAL A 138 -4.36 1.69 12.28
CA VAL A 138 -4.94 0.34 12.35
C VAL A 138 -5.43 0.06 13.76
N GLU A 139 -6.71 -0.32 13.87
CA GLU A 139 -7.31 -0.79 15.10
C GLU A 139 -6.98 -2.28 15.29
N LEU A 140 -6.28 -2.59 16.38
CA LEU A 140 -5.85 -3.96 16.71
C LEU A 140 -6.92 -4.61 17.59
N ARG A 141 -7.62 -5.63 17.08
CA ARG A 141 -8.66 -6.37 17.81
C ARG A 141 -8.20 -7.81 18.11
N PRO A 142 -7.82 -8.12 19.37
CA PRO A 142 -7.52 -9.49 19.76
C PRO A 142 -8.82 -10.31 19.88
N VAL A 143 -8.85 -11.49 19.26
CA VAL A 143 -9.96 -12.45 19.31
C VAL A 143 -9.50 -13.80 19.85
N GLU A 144 -10.43 -14.62 20.32
CA GLU A 144 -10.16 -16.03 20.59
C GLU A 144 -10.12 -16.82 19.27
N ASP A 145 -9.52 -18.01 19.29
CA ASP A 145 -9.33 -18.81 18.06
C ASP A 145 -10.66 -19.33 17.47
N GLU A 146 -11.73 -19.41 18.28
CA GLU A 146 -13.10 -19.79 17.92
C GLU A 146 -14.07 -18.61 18.06
N ASP A 147 -13.86 -17.52 17.31
CA ASP A 147 -14.75 -16.35 17.32
C ASP A 147 -15.74 -16.36 16.14
N ASP A 148 -17.03 -16.58 16.43
CA ASP A 148 -18.16 -16.64 15.49
C ASP A 148 -18.59 -15.26 14.95
N GLY A 149 -17.63 -14.36 14.66
CA GLY A 149 -17.94 -13.02 14.13
C GLY A 149 -18.05 -11.92 15.18
N GLY A 150 -17.66 -12.17 16.44
CA GLY A 150 -17.61 -11.15 17.49
C GLY A 150 -16.70 -9.96 17.15
N TRP A 151 -15.71 -10.17 16.28
CA TRP A 151 -14.88 -9.13 15.69
C TRP A 151 -15.64 -8.01 14.96
N MET A 152 -16.88 -8.24 14.49
CA MET A 152 -17.67 -7.20 13.83
C MET A 152 -18.05 -6.05 14.78
N GLY A 153 -18.31 -6.32 16.07
CA GLY A 153 -18.58 -5.29 17.08
C GLY A 153 -19.70 -4.31 16.71
N ASP A 154 -19.36 -3.08 16.35
CA ASP A 154 -20.25 -1.98 15.94
C ASP A 154 -20.40 -1.83 14.40
N LEU A 155 -19.59 -2.55 13.64
CA LEU A 155 -19.49 -2.44 12.18
C LEU A 155 -20.72 -2.99 11.48
N GLU A 156 -21.18 -2.25 10.47
CA GLU A 156 -22.28 -2.65 9.60
C GLU A 156 -21.80 -3.44 8.39
N ARG A 157 -20.67 -3.02 7.80
CA ARG A 157 -20.08 -3.65 6.61
C ARG A 157 -18.56 -3.73 6.74
N VAL A 158 -18.00 -4.84 6.30
CA VAL A 158 -16.54 -5.01 6.20
C VAL A 158 -16.15 -5.57 4.85
N MET A 159 -15.02 -5.08 4.32
CA MET A 159 -14.36 -5.64 3.14
C MET A 159 -13.09 -6.36 3.59
N ILE A 160 -12.96 -7.61 3.17
CA ILE A 160 -11.79 -8.45 3.40
C ILE A 160 -11.14 -8.69 2.04
N LEU A 161 -9.91 -8.20 1.89
CA LEU A 161 -9.06 -8.48 0.74
C LEU A 161 -8.09 -9.58 1.08
N ARG A 162 -7.94 -10.59 0.23
CA ARG A 162 -6.92 -11.62 0.44
C ARG A 162 -5.53 -11.03 0.21
N SER A 163 -4.68 -11.03 1.22
CA SER A 163 -3.26 -10.63 1.11
C SER A 163 -2.38 -11.84 0.75
N PRO A 164 -1.15 -11.64 0.22
CA PRO A 164 -0.49 -10.37 -0.15
C PRO A 164 -1.05 -9.64 -1.38
N GLY A 165 -1.11 -8.31 -1.33
CA GLY A 165 -1.46 -7.51 -2.49
C GLY A 165 -1.29 -6.02 -2.29
N ILE A 166 -1.45 -5.27 -3.37
CA ILE A 166 -1.27 -3.81 -3.41
C ILE A 166 -2.60 -3.14 -3.73
N VAL A 167 -2.95 -2.12 -2.95
CA VAL A 167 -4.08 -1.25 -3.27
C VAL A 167 -3.62 -0.14 -4.21
N VAL A 168 -4.31 -0.04 -5.34
CA VAL A 168 -4.05 0.91 -6.42
C VAL A 168 -5.02 2.08 -6.34
N ASP A 169 -6.31 1.79 -6.13
CA ASP A 169 -7.39 2.78 -6.05
C ASP A 169 -8.28 2.48 -4.83
N ALA A 170 -8.10 3.26 -3.76
CA ALA A 170 -8.91 3.11 -2.56
C ALA A 170 -10.34 3.64 -2.75
N ALA A 171 -10.55 4.65 -3.58
CA ALA A 171 -11.87 5.26 -3.76
C ALA A 171 -12.86 4.25 -4.36
N ARG A 172 -12.42 3.45 -5.34
CA ARG A 172 -13.23 2.36 -5.89
C ARG A 172 -13.53 1.26 -4.87
N LEU A 173 -12.56 0.92 -4.02
CA LEU A 173 -12.80 -0.05 -2.93
C LEU A 173 -13.79 0.50 -1.90
N ASP A 174 -13.69 1.79 -1.57
CA ASP A 174 -14.57 2.45 -0.61
C ASP A 174 -16.00 2.60 -1.16
N GLU A 175 -16.15 2.87 -2.46
CA GLU A 175 -17.45 2.84 -3.15
C GLU A 175 -18.08 1.45 -3.09
N ALA A 176 -17.31 0.41 -3.41
CA ALA A 176 -17.79 -0.97 -3.31
C ALA A 176 -18.11 -1.40 -1.87
N LEU A 177 -17.34 -0.93 -0.88
CA LEU A 177 -17.62 -1.17 0.54
C LEU A 177 -18.92 -0.47 0.99
N ALA A 178 -19.12 0.77 0.58
CA ALA A 178 -20.29 1.57 0.95
C ALA A 178 -21.59 1.12 0.27
N TYR A 179 -21.53 0.87 -1.04
CA TYR A 179 -22.73 0.71 -1.87
C TYR A 179 -22.81 -0.63 -2.59
N GLY A 180 -21.80 -1.50 -2.46
CA GLY A 180 -21.81 -2.81 -3.08
C GLY A 180 -23.06 -3.62 -2.71
N ASP A 181 -23.64 -4.26 -3.72
CA ASP A 181 -24.79 -5.13 -3.57
C ASP A 181 -24.41 -6.44 -2.86
N LEU A 182 -25.27 -6.90 -1.97
CA LEU A 182 -25.04 -8.07 -1.14
C LEU A 182 -26.21 -9.05 -1.31
N LYS A 183 -25.91 -10.33 -1.57
CA LYS A 183 -26.91 -11.40 -1.43
C LYS A 183 -26.77 -12.02 -0.06
N ASN A 184 -27.83 -12.01 0.74
CA ASN A 184 -27.83 -12.63 2.06
C ASN A 184 -26.71 -12.09 2.99
N GLY A 185 -26.33 -10.82 2.84
CA GLY A 185 -25.30 -10.20 3.68
C GLY A 185 -23.86 -10.54 3.31
N THR A 186 -23.61 -11.29 2.22
CA THR A 186 -22.26 -11.57 1.73
C THR A 186 -22.13 -11.37 0.23
N ALA A 187 -20.95 -10.94 -0.23
CA ALA A 187 -20.60 -10.85 -1.63
C ALA A 187 -19.14 -11.27 -1.84
N THR A 188 -18.91 -12.01 -2.93
CA THR A 188 -17.59 -12.50 -3.36
C THR A 188 -17.37 -12.17 -4.82
N ILE A 189 -16.12 -11.97 -5.24
CA ILE A 189 -15.81 -11.71 -6.66
C ILE A 189 -15.65 -13.01 -7.41
N SER A 190 -16.28 -13.17 -8.57
CA SER A 190 -16.07 -14.34 -9.45
C SER A 190 -15.56 -13.98 -10.85
N GLU A 191 -15.30 -12.70 -11.10
CA GLU A 191 -14.92 -12.18 -12.43
C GLU A 191 -13.52 -11.56 -12.41
N GLY A 192 -12.62 -12.10 -13.24
CA GLY A 192 -11.28 -11.57 -13.46
C GLY A 192 -10.24 -12.64 -13.78
N ALA A 193 -9.25 -12.29 -14.61
CA ALA A 193 -8.17 -13.21 -14.97
C ALA A 193 -7.32 -13.56 -13.73
N GLY A 194 -7.29 -14.86 -13.40
CA GLY A 194 -6.57 -15.39 -12.24
C GLY A 194 -7.16 -15.04 -10.86
N VAL A 195 -8.41 -14.55 -10.80
CA VAL A 195 -9.10 -14.17 -9.55
C VAL A 195 -9.91 -15.34 -8.99
N VAL A 196 -9.94 -15.48 -7.66
CA VAL A 196 -10.71 -16.50 -6.92
C VAL A 196 -11.78 -15.85 -6.05
N ALA A 197 -12.88 -16.56 -5.77
CA ALA A 197 -14.03 -16.12 -4.96
C ALA A 197 -13.65 -15.30 -3.72
N ASP A 198 -12.68 -15.79 -2.96
CA ASP A 198 -12.29 -15.24 -1.67
C ASP A 198 -11.25 -14.09 -1.77
N ASP A 199 -10.83 -13.68 -2.97
CA ASP A 199 -9.85 -12.60 -3.12
C ASP A 199 -10.41 -11.25 -2.64
N LEU A 200 -11.74 -11.10 -2.70
CA LEU A 200 -12.49 -10.06 -2.02
C LEU A 200 -13.79 -10.64 -1.48
N THR A 201 -13.99 -10.47 -0.17
CA THR A 201 -15.23 -10.81 0.50
C THR A 201 -15.79 -9.55 1.15
N LEU A 202 -17.04 -9.21 0.83
CA LEU A 202 -17.81 -8.17 1.50
C LEU A 202 -18.81 -8.85 2.44
N VAL A 203 -18.81 -8.45 3.70
CA VAL A 203 -19.72 -8.99 4.73
C VAL A 203 -20.51 -7.84 5.33
N SER A 204 -21.81 -8.01 5.47
CA SER A 204 -22.70 -7.07 6.15
C SER A 204 -23.50 -7.75 7.26
N ARG A 205 -23.76 -6.99 8.32
CA ARG A 205 -24.61 -7.41 9.44
C ARG A 205 -26.07 -7.60 9.04
N SER A 206 -26.56 -6.84 8.06
CA SER A 206 -27.97 -6.91 7.63
C SER A 206 -28.08 -7.73 6.36
N ALA A 207 -28.74 -8.89 6.43
CA ALA A 207 -29.16 -9.63 5.24
C ALA A 207 -30.26 -8.82 4.53
N ALA A 208 -29.87 -8.00 3.54
CA ALA A 208 -30.86 -7.37 2.67
C ALA A 208 -31.48 -8.42 1.74
N SER A 209 -32.80 -8.41 1.74
CA SER A 209 -33.77 -9.19 0.97
C SER A 209 -33.41 -9.45 -0.50
N GLU A 210 -33.86 -10.61 -0.96
CA GLU A 210 -33.90 -11.23 -2.29
C GLU A 210 -33.51 -10.37 -3.51
N ASN A 211 -32.63 -10.96 -4.33
CA ASN A 211 -32.25 -10.62 -5.71
C ASN A 211 -31.35 -9.40 -5.91
N ALA A 212 -30.08 -9.50 -5.49
CA ALA A 212 -29.03 -8.57 -5.94
C ALA A 212 -27.79 -9.32 -6.44
N SER A 213 -27.77 -9.77 -7.70
CA SER A 213 -26.52 -10.21 -8.35
C SER A 213 -25.71 -8.97 -8.63
N LEU A 214 -24.56 -8.83 -7.97
CA LEU A 214 -23.53 -7.85 -8.30
C LEU A 214 -23.31 -7.85 -9.81
N PRO A 215 -23.70 -6.82 -10.55
CA PRO A 215 -22.98 -6.45 -11.73
C PRO A 215 -22.01 -5.39 -11.23
N LEU A 216 -20.96 -5.80 -10.50
CA LEU A 216 -19.87 -4.87 -10.25
C LEU A 216 -19.16 -4.70 -11.59
N HIS A 217 -19.74 -3.87 -12.43
CA HIS A 217 -19.18 -3.50 -13.71
C HIS A 217 -17.81 -2.90 -13.41
N ASN A 218 -16.77 -3.64 -13.77
CA ASN A 218 -15.34 -3.32 -13.75
C ASN A 218 -14.53 -4.05 -12.67
N LEU A 219 -13.43 -4.64 -13.15
CA LEU A 219 -12.51 -5.57 -12.49
C LEU A 219 -11.82 -4.95 -11.25
N LEU A 220 -12.54 -4.88 -10.14
CA LEU A 220 -12.04 -4.30 -8.88
C LEU A 220 -10.74 -4.98 -8.41
N VAL A 221 -10.66 -6.30 -8.62
CA VAL A 221 -9.51 -7.11 -8.25
C VAL A 221 -8.93 -7.77 -9.51
N ARG A 222 -7.61 -7.79 -9.60
CA ARG A 222 -6.86 -8.60 -10.56
C ARG A 222 -5.77 -9.39 -9.88
N SER A 223 -5.39 -10.51 -10.47
CA SER A 223 -4.22 -11.27 -10.05
C SER A 223 -3.00 -10.96 -10.92
N ILE A 224 -1.83 -10.85 -10.30
CA ILE A 224 -0.55 -10.66 -11.02
C ILE A 224 -0.25 -11.83 -11.96
N GLY A 225 -0.69 -13.05 -11.62
CA GLY A 225 -0.52 -14.24 -12.47
C GLY A 225 -1.27 -14.12 -13.80
N GLY A 226 -2.30 -13.28 -13.89
CA GLY A 226 -3.03 -13.01 -15.14
C GLY A 226 -2.15 -12.36 -16.22
N LEU A 227 -1.02 -11.73 -15.85
CA LEU A 227 -0.06 -11.18 -16.83
C LEU A 227 0.61 -12.29 -17.67
N HIS A 228 0.65 -13.53 -17.18
CA HIS A 228 1.22 -14.67 -17.92
C HIS A 228 0.35 -15.11 -19.10
N GLU A 229 -0.95 -14.85 -19.05
CA GLU A 229 -1.91 -15.18 -20.11
C GLU A 229 -1.74 -14.28 -21.35
N ILE A 230 -1.12 -13.12 -21.16
CA ILE A 230 -0.88 -12.11 -22.18
C ILE A 230 0.31 -12.54 -23.04
N SER A 231 0.06 -13.45 -23.97
CA SER A 231 1.10 -14.06 -24.81
C SER A 231 1.24 -13.43 -26.19
N LYS A 232 0.18 -12.80 -26.72
CA LYS A 232 0.13 -12.20 -28.07
C LYS A 232 -0.72 -10.94 -28.07
N GLY A 233 -0.28 -9.90 -28.80
CA GLY A 233 -0.98 -8.62 -28.93
C GLY A 233 -0.31 -7.48 -28.17
N SER A 234 -0.86 -6.26 -28.33
CA SER A 234 -0.46 -5.07 -27.58
C SER A 234 -1.03 -5.13 -26.17
N PHE A 235 -0.18 -5.03 -25.15
CA PHE A 235 -0.57 -4.86 -23.77
C PHE A 235 -0.52 -3.37 -23.43
N ASN A 236 -1.59 -2.84 -22.84
CA ASN A 236 -1.62 -1.47 -22.33
C ASN A 236 -1.55 -1.53 -20.80
N ASP A 237 -0.37 -1.22 -20.27
CA ASP A 237 -0.07 -1.22 -18.84
C ASP A 237 -0.91 -0.20 -18.08
N THR A 238 -1.09 0.98 -18.65
CA THR A 238 -1.84 2.09 -18.06
C THR A 238 -3.31 1.73 -17.90
N ALA A 239 -3.94 1.24 -18.96
CA ALA A 239 -5.33 0.78 -18.91
C ALA A 239 -5.51 -0.39 -17.93
N TRP A 240 -4.54 -1.32 -17.90
CA TRP A 240 -4.59 -2.45 -16.96
C TRP A 240 -4.55 -1.99 -15.49
N LEU A 241 -3.76 -0.96 -15.18
CA LEU A 241 -3.66 -0.39 -13.84
C LEU A 241 -4.86 0.52 -13.49
N GLU A 242 -5.31 1.37 -14.41
CA GLU A 242 -6.43 2.31 -14.20
C GLU A 242 -7.76 1.60 -13.94
N ASP A 243 -7.95 0.40 -14.51
CA ASP A 243 -9.16 -0.39 -14.30
C ASP A 243 -9.13 -1.21 -13.01
N THR A 244 -8.01 -1.23 -12.29
CA THR A 244 -7.79 -2.14 -11.15
C THR A 244 -7.74 -1.36 -9.84
N ALA A 245 -8.52 -1.79 -8.85
CA ALA A 245 -8.48 -1.19 -7.51
C ALA A 245 -7.50 -1.93 -6.58
N TYR A 246 -7.40 -3.25 -6.73
CA TYR A 246 -6.52 -4.11 -5.94
C TYR A 246 -5.82 -5.16 -6.81
N ILE A 247 -4.50 -5.28 -6.65
CA ILE A 247 -3.69 -6.30 -7.32
C ILE A 247 -3.30 -7.37 -6.31
N ARG A 248 -3.86 -8.57 -6.46
CA ARG A 248 -3.50 -9.75 -5.70
C ARG A 248 -2.21 -10.35 -6.25
N PHE A 249 -1.24 -10.57 -5.37
CA PHE A 249 -0.03 -11.32 -5.72
C PHE A 249 -0.26 -12.82 -5.55
N SER A 250 -0.95 -13.40 -6.53
CA SER A 250 -1.12 -14.84 -6.66
C SER A 250 -0.47 -15.28 -7.97
N ASP A 251 0.76 -15.76 -7.90
CA ASP A 251 1.52 -16.23 -9.05
C ASP A 251 1.85 -17.71 -8.87
N PRO A 252 1.28 -18.63 -9.67
CA PRO A 252 1.51 -20.06 -9.50
C PRO A 252 2.94 -20.48 -9.86
N LEU A 253 3.73 -19.61 -10.51
CA LEU A 253 5.10 -19.90 -10.93
C LEU A 253 6.14 -19.53 -9.85
N LEU A 254 5.73 -18.85 -8.78
CA LEU A 254 6.59 -18.42 -7.69
C LEU A 254 5.98 -18.80 -6.33
N PRO A 255 6.80 -18.98 -5.28
CA PRO A 255 6.31 -19.32 -3.94
C PRO A 255 5.47 -18.20 -3.29
N GLY A 256 5.70 -16.95 -3.70
CA GLY A 256 5.00 -15.78 -3.18
C GLY A 256 5.87 -14.52 -3.32
N PRO A 257 5.27 -13.32 -3.23
CA PRO A 257 6.01 -12.06 -3.31
C PRO A 257 6.83 -11.73 -2.06
N GLU A 258 6.58 -12.40 -0.93
CA GLU A 258 7.34 -12.27 0.30
C GLU A 258 8.72 -12.93 0.26
N TYR A 259 8.96 -13.85 -0.68
CA TYR A 259 10.19 -14.62 -0.79
C TYR A 259 11.15 -14.05 -1.83
N ASP A 260 12.45 -14.03 -1.52
CA ASP A 260 13.49 -13.84 -2.52
C ASP A 260 13.75 -15.15 -3.27
N ALA A 261 12.90 -15.41 -4.28
CA ALA A 261 13.04 -16.58 -5.13
C ALA A 261 14.36 -16.54 -5.93
N PRO A 262 14.99 -17.69 -6.20
CA PRO A 262 16.21 -17.76 -7.01
C PRO A 262 16.05 -17.11 -8.38
N TRP A 263 17.12 -16.53 -8.91
CA TRP A 263 17.09 -15.82 -10.19
C TRP A 263 16.57 -16.70 -11.35
N SER A 264 16.93 -17.98 -11.38
CA SER A 264 16.46 -18.94 -12.39
C SER A 264 14.94 -19.11 -12.38
N MET A 265 14.35 -19.19 -11.18
CA MET A 265 12.90 -19.31 -11.00
C MET A 265 12.20 -18.02 -11.40
N LYS A 266 12.70 -16.86 -10.94
CA LYS A 266 12.18 -15.54 -11.35
C LYS A 266 12.22 -15.35 -12.86
N PHE A 267 13.33 -15.74 -13.50
CA PHE A 267 13.48 -15.64 -14.95
C PHE A 267 12.51 -16.55 -15.71
N ALA A 268 12.33 -17.80 -15.26
CA ALA A 268 11.40 -18.74 -15.87
C ALA A 268 9.94 -18.32 -15.71
N ALA A 269 9.62 -17.62 -14.61
CA ALA A 269 8.29 -17.13 -14.32
C ALA A 269 7.88 -15.89 -15.13
N ARG A 270 8.80 -15.16 -15.77
CA ARG A 270 8.47 -13.86 -16.41
C ARG A 270 7.42 -14.02 -17.52
N PRO A 271 6.46 -13.08 -17.64
CA PRO A 271 5.53 -13.04 -18.77
C PRO A 271 6.25 -13.02 -20.12
N ARG A 272 5.62 -13.61 -21.15
CA ARG A 272 6.20 -13.66 -22.50
C ARG A 272 6.14 -12.33 -23.26
N ASN A 273 5.09 -11.54 -23.02
CA ASN A 273 4.96 -10.21 -23.58
C ASN A 273 5.88 -9.24 -22.82
N LYS A 274 6.66 -8.42 -23.54
CA LYS A 274 7.67 -7.52 -22.93
C LYS A 274 7.08 -6.44 -22.04
N ASP A 275 5.93 -5.89 -22.39
CA ASP A 275 5.28 -4.81 -21.64
C ASP A 275 4.61 -5.38 -20.37
N ALA A 276 4.00 -6.56 -20.49
CA ALA A 276 3.48 -7.30 -19.35
C ALA A 276 4.61 -7.74 -18.40
N ASP A 277 5.74 -8.16 -18.94
CA ASP A 277 6.94 -8.53 -18.20
C ASP A 277 7.53 -7.34 -17.41
N TRP A 278 7.65 -6.17 -18.06
CA TRP A 278 8.07 -4.95 -17.38
C TRP A 278 7.13 -4.59 -16.23
N THR A 279 5.81 -4.65 -16.48
CA THR A 279 4.79 -4.38 -15.46
C THR A 279 4.87 -5.36 -14.29
N TRP A 280 4.99 -6.66 -14.59
CA TRP A 280 5.16 -7.72 -13.59
C TRP A 280 6.41 -7.47 -12.73
N THR A 281 7.56 -7.19 -13.38
CA THR A 281 8.84 -6.95 -12.69
C THR A 281 8.76 -5.72 -11.77
N LYS A 282 8.15 -4.65 -12.27
CA LYS A 282 7.93 -3.42 -11.51
C LYS A 282 7.04 -3.67 -10.30
N LEU A 283 5.94 -4.40 -10.44
CA LEU A 283 5.02 -4.70 -9.35
C LEU A 283 5.69 -5.52 -8.24
N TYR A 284 6.49 -6.54 -8.57
CA TYR A 284 7.28 -7.26 -7.56
C TYR A 284 8.29 -6.36 -6.84
N GLY A 285 8.98 -5.47 -7.58
CA GLY A 285 9.87 -4.47 -6.98
C GLY A 285 9.14 -3.52 -6.03
N ASP A 286 7.98 -3.01 -6.45
CA ASP A 286 7.13 -2.12 -5.65
C ASP A 286 6.63 -2.83 -4.38
N PHE A 287 6.26 -4.10 -4.47
CA PHE A 287 5.85 -4.91 -3.31
C PHE A 287 7.00 -5.05 -2.31
N ALA A 288 8.19 -5.46 -2.78
CA ALA A 288 9.37 -5.62 -1.93
C ALA A 288 9.77 -4.31 -1.25
N GLN A 289 9.75 -3.21 -1.98
CA GLN A 289 10.03 -1.88 -1.45
C GLN A 289 9.03 -1.48 -0.36
N ARG A 290 7.73 -1.69 -0.60
CA ARG A 290 6.68 -1.40 0.40
C ARG A 290 6.83 -2.28 1.64
N ARG A 291 7.20 -3.56 1.48
CA ARG A 291 7.49 -4.46 2.61
C ARG A 291 8.57 -3.88 3.51
N LEU A 292 9.65 -3.38 2.93
CA LEU A 292 10.74 -2.76 3.67
C LEU A 292 10.30 -1.45 4.33
N GLU A 293 9.61 -0.56 3.62
CA GLU A 293 9.20 0.75 4.16
C GLU A 293 8.14 0.65 5.27
N VAL A 294 7.18 -0.25 5.08
CA VAL A 294 6.04 -0.44 5.99
C VAL A 294 6.46 -1.31 7.18
N CYS A 295 6.99 -2.50 6.91
CA CYS A 295 7.29 -3.50 7.94
C CYS A 295 8.74 -3.46 8.43
N GLY A 296 9.65 -2.80 7.72
CA GLY A 296 11.08 -2.84 8.06
C GLY A 296 11.64 -4.26 7.91
N LEU A 297 11.06 -5.05 7.02
CA LEU A 297 11.42 -6.43 6.75
C LEU A 297 11.85 -6.53 5.30
N GLU A 298 12.96 -7.22 5.07
CA GLU A 298 13.37 -7.62 3.72
C GLU A 298 12.50 -8.79 3.24
N LEU A 299 12.77 -9.24 2.01
CA LEU A 299 12.21 -10.49 1.50
C LEU A 299 12.80 -11.66 2.29
N GLU A 300 11.99 -12.70 2.48
CA GLU A 300 12.38 -13.90 3.19
C GLU A 300 13.24 -14.80 2.28
N GLU A 301 14.25 -15.45 2.85
CA GLU A 301 15.03 -16.43 2.10
C GLU A 301 14.13 -17.62 1.71
N TRP A 302 14.06 -17.90 0.41
CA TRP A 302 13.38 -19.09 -0.09
C TRP A 302 14.17 -20.35 0.26
N ARG A 303 13.51 -21.33 0.89
CA ARG A 303 14.06 -22.68 1.14
C ARG A 303 13.09 -23.71 0.58
N GLU A 304 13.60 -24.60 -0.28
CA GLU A 304 12.85 -25.70 -0.91
C GLU A 304 12.41 -26.79 0.09
#